data_AF-K1UL39-F1
#
_entry.id   AF-K1UL39-F1
#
_cell.length_a   1.000
_cell.length_b   1.000
_cell.length_c   1.000
_cell.angle_alpha   90.00
_cell.angle_beta   90.00
_cell.angle_gamma   90.00
#
_symmetry.space_group_name_H-M   'P 1'
#
loop_
_entity.id
_entity.type
_entity.pdbx_description
1 polymer ?
#
loop_
_entity_poly.entity_id
_entity_poly.type
_entity_poly.pdbx_seq_one_letter_code
_entity_poly.pdbx_strand_id
1 'polypeptide(L)' 'MKIKSVAVLGAGAVGSYVIWGLSEKSDIRLGVIAEGERAERLKKNGCAINGKTY' A
#
# COMPACT_ATOMS: atom_id res chain seq x y z
N MET A 1 1.14 -20.95 11.01
CA MET A 1 1.63 -20.27 9.79
C MET A 1 1.80 -18.78 10.08
N LYS A 2 2.93 -18.14 9.71
CA LYS A 2 3.10 -16.68 9.88
C LYS A 2 2.95 -16.00 8.52
N ILE A 3 2.07 -15.01 8.42
CA ILE A 3 1.88 -14.22 7.18
C ILE A 3 3.03 -13.22 7.08
N LYS A 4 3.72 -13.22 5.94
CA LYS A 4 4.89 -12.37 5.68
C LYS A 4 4.80 -11.57 4.39
N SER A 5 3.91 -11.97 3.48
CA SER A 5 3.67 -11.29 2.23
C SER A 5 2.18 -10.98 2.14
N VAL A 6 1.85 -9.71 1.91
CA VAL A 6 0.47 -9.22 1.86
C VAL A 6 0.29 -8.39 0.60
N ALA A 7 -0.82 -8.61 -0.11
CA ALA A 7 -1.23 -7.77 -1.23
C ALA A 7 -2.56 -7.10 -0.89
N VAL A 8 -2.65 -5.79 -1.11
CA VAL A 8 -3.88 -5.02 -0.97
C VAL A 8 -4.45 -4.75 -2.36
N LEU A 9 -5.69 -5.17 -2.61
CA LEU A 9 -6.38 -4.87 -3.86
C LEU A 9 -7.02 -3.49 -3.74
N GLY A 10 -6.36 -2.50 -4.34
CA GLY A 10 -6.76 -1.09 -4.34
C GLY A 10 -6.24 -0.29 -3.13
N ALA A 11 -5.96 1.00 -3.37
CA ALA A 11 -5.55 1.96 -2.34
C ALA A 11 -6.62 3.07 -2.17
N GLY A 12 -7.87 2.65 -1.92
CA GLY A 12 -8.97 3.53 -1.51
C GLY A 12 -8.93 3.83 0.00
N ALA A 13 -10.05 4.24 0.60
CA ALA A 13 -10.08 4.58 2.04
C ALA A 13 -9.53 3.44 2.92
N VAL A 14 -10.12 2.25 2.84
CA VAL A 14 -9.68 1.08 3.63
C VAL A 14 -8.28 0.62 3.21
N GLY A 15 -8.00 0.55 1.90
CA GLY A 15 -6.68 0.12 1.42
C GLY A 15 -5.54 1.03 1.88
N SER A 16 -5.77 2.35 1.91
CA SER A 16 -4.80 3.32 2.42
C SER A 16 -4.57 3.16 3.93
N TYR A 17 -5.61 2.85 4.71
CA TYR A 17 -5.46 2.57 6.14
C TYR A 17 -4.61 1.33 6.39
N VAL A 18 -4.78 0.28 5.57
CA VAL A 18 -3.94 -0.94 5.64
C VAL A 18 -2.49 -0.62 5.26
N ILE A 19 -2.26 0.16 4.20
CA ILE A 19 -0.92 0.60 3.79
C ILE A 19 -0.24 1.38 4.91
N TRP A 20 -0.93 2.37 5.47
CA TRP A 20 -0.44 3.16 6.61
C TRP A 20 -0.05 2.27 7.79
N GLY A 21 -0.91 1.33 8.19
CA GLY A 21 -0.67 0.48 9.37
C GLY A 21 0.39 -0.61 9.20
N LEU A 22 0.64 -1.07 7.97
CA LEU A 22 1.57 -2.19 7.71
C LEU A 22 2.92 -1.76 7.10
N SER A 23 3.00 -0.58 6.49
CA SER A 23 4.20 -0.07 5.81
C SER A 23 5.47 -0.02 6.69
N GLU A 24 5.31 0.19 8.00
CA GLU A 24 6.44 0.28 8.95
C GLU A 24 6.80 -1.07 9.61
N LYS A 25 6.11 -2.16 9.23
CA LYS A 25 6.42 -3.50 9.75
C LYS A 25 7.56 -4.12 8.95
N SER A 26 8.76 -4.11 9.54
CA SER A 26 9.99 -4.64 8.92
C SER A 26 9.91 -6.13 8.56
N ASP A 27 8.99 -6.87 9.17
CA ASP A 27 8.82 -8.30 8.97
C ASP A 27 7.68 -8.66 8.00
N ILE A 28 7.10 -7.67 7.32
CA ILE A 28 6.05 -7.84 6.32
C ILE A 28 6.47 -7.19 5.00
N ARG A 29 6.34 -7.93 3.90
CA ARG A 29 6.41 -7.41 2.54
C ARG A 29 5.00 -7.05 2.07
N LEU A 30 4.76 -5.77 1.84
CA LEU A 30 3.48 -5.25 1.37
C LEU A 30 3.54 -4.93 -0.13
N GLY A 31 2.51 -5.34 -0.87
CA GLY A 31 2.26 -4.94 -2.25
C GLY A 31 0.85 -4.37 -2.42
N VAL A 32 0.66 -3.54 -3.44
CA VAL A 32 -0.65 -2.98 -3.82
C VAL A 32 -0.95 -3.37 -5.25
N ILE A 33 -2.14 -3.92 -5.47
CA ILE A 33 -2.65 -4.25 -6.80
C ILE A 33 -3.64 -3.16 -7.19
N ALA A 34 -3.37 -2.48 -8.30
CA ALA A 34 -4.21 -1.44 -8.86
C ALA A 34 -4.11 -1.47 -10.40
N GLU A 35 -5.05 -0.82 -11.07
CA GLU A 35 -5.09 -0.71 -12.53
C GLU A 35 -5.21 0.74 -13.03
N GLY A 36 -4.98 0.94 -14.32
CA GLY A 36 -5.15 2.21 -15.01
C GLY A 36 -4.31 3.36 -14.44
N GLU A 37 -4.83 4.58 -14.53
CA GLU A 37 -4.15 5.80 -14.07
C GLU A 37 -3.78 5.77 -12.58
N ARG A 38 -4.57 5.06 -11.77
CA ARG A 38 -4.32 4.91 -10.33
C ARG A 38 -3.05 4.10 -10.10
N ALA A 39 -2.85 3.01 -10.83
CA ALA A 39 -1.64 2.18 -10.74
C ALA A 39 -0.38 2.97 -11.10
N GLU A 40 -0.42 3.72 -12.21
CA GLU A 40 0.71 4.51 -12.68
C GLU A 40 1.07 5.63 -11.69
N ARG A 41 0.06 6.30 -11.12
CA ARG A 41 0.28 7.30 -10.06
C ARG A 41 0.90 6.69 -8.80
N LEU A 42 0.43 5.52 -8.36
CA LEU A 42 0.97 4.84 -7.18
C LEU A 42 2.41 4.37 -7.42
N LYS A 43 2.75 3.85 -8.60
CA LYS A 43 4.13 3.49 -8.95
C LYS A 43 5.07 4.68 -8.93
N LYS A 44 4.63 5.83 -9.45
CA LYS A 44 5.47 7.04 -9.57
C LYS A 44 5.63 7.79 -8.25
N ASN A 45 4.53 7.93 -7.50
CA ASN A 45 4.47 8.85 -6.37
C ASN A 45 4.25 8.17 -5.01
N GLY A 46 4.03 6.85 -4.98
CA GLY A 46 3.59 6.13 -3.78
C GLY A 46 2.17 6.49 -3.34
N CYS A 47 1.79 6.03 -2.14
CA CYS A 47 0.54 6.37 -1.50
C CYS A 47 0.74 7.51 -0.49
N ALA A 48 0.28 8.71 -0.81
CA ALA A 48 0.34 9.85 0.11
C ALA A 48 -0.78 9.79 1.16
N ILE A 49 -0.42 9.76 2.44
CA ILE A 49 -1.32 9.73 3.59
C ILE A 49 -0.81 10.74 4.62
N ASN A 50 -1.63 11.74 4.97
CA ASN A 50 -1.28 12.79 5.94
C ASN A 50 0.08 13.47 5.71
N GLY A 51 0.44 13.73 4.44
CA GLY A 51 1.69 14.39 4.07
C GLY A 51 2.93 13.49 4.02
N LYS A 52 2.80 12.20 4.35
CA LYS A 52 3.85 11.18 4.19
C LYS A 52 3.53 10.26 3.02
N THR A 53 4.55 9.90 2.25
CA THR A 53 4.43 8.91 1.18
C THR A 53 4.83 7.53 1.68
N TYR A 54 4.02 6.53 1.35
CA TYR A 54 4.20 5.11 1.66
C TYR A 54 4.32 4.26 0.40
#